data_AF-A0A1E4GL16-F1
#
_entry.id   AF-A0A1E4GL16-F1
#
_cell.length_a   1.000
_cell.length_b   1.000
_cell.length_c   1.000
_cell.angle_alpha   90.00
_cell.angle_beta   90.00
_cell.angle_gamma   90.00
#
_symmetry.space_group_name_H-M   'P 1'
#
loop_
_entity.id
_entity.type
_entity.pdbx_description
1 polymer ?
#
loop_
_entity_poly.entity_id
_entity_poly.type
_entity_poly.pdbx_seq_one_letter_code
_entity_poly.pdbx_strand_id
1 'polypeptide(L)'
;MLDEIDLIAALTGEWRIARSVSGQAAMTGLATFTPARGGDLHYREHGQMVLAGGQSYDFTRSYFYRFGAGWMEVLFDEMPPRLFHRVELTRDGASIVGEGWHNCQPDTYASRYRFDLPDAFSIAHRVDGPRKSYLIASEFVRPDAKVRHDRHSMQG
;
A
#
# COMPACT_ATOMS: atom_id res chain seq x y z
N MET A 1 22.18 -2.91 7.59
CA MET A 1 20.90 -2.64 8.26
C MET A 1 20.26 -1.57 7.40
N LEU A 2 19.24 -1.88 6.60
CA LEU A 2 18.45 -0.83 5.96
C LEU A 2 17.85 -0.03 7.11
N ASP A 3 18.34 1.20 7.24
CA ASP A 3 17.86 2.16 8.20
C ASP A 3 16.56 2.81 7.68
N GLU A 4 15.94 3.64 8.50
CA GLU A 4 14.74 4.39 8.14
C GLU A 4 14.94 5.21 6.85
N ILE A 5 16.15 5.76 6.66
CA ILE A 5 16.52 6.58 5.52
C ILE A 5 16.50 5.75 4.23
N ASP A 6 17.02 4.52 4.26
CA ASP A 6 17.00 3.61 3.12
C ASP A 6 15.56 3.24 2.71
N LEU A 7 14.66 3.02 3.68
CA LEU A 7 13.25 2.73 3.40
C LEU A 7 12.53 3.94 2.78
N ILE A 8 12.72 5.14 3.34
CA ILE A 8 12.15 6.38 2.82
C ILE A 8 12.63 6.62 1.38
N ALA A 9 13.94 6.50 1.15
CA ALA A 9 14.53 6.68 -0.17
C ALA A 9 13.99 5.64 -1.18
N ALA A 10 13.89 4.37 -0.77
CA ALA A 10 13.41 3.30 -1.63
C ALA A 10 11.90 3.37 -1.92
N LEU A 11 11.09 3.98 -1.05
CA LEU A 11 9.66 4.23 -1.29
C LEU A 11 9.39 5.47 -2.15
N THR A 12 10.27 6.47 -2.08
CA THR A 12 10.09 7.74 -2.78
C THR A 12 9.93 7.54 -4.29
N GLY A 13 9.07 8.36 -4.90
CA GLY A 13 8.77 8.35 -6.33
C GLY A 13 7.43 7.73 -6.67
N GLU A 14 7.27 7.39 -7.96
CA GLU A 14 6.02 6.89 -8.53
C GLU A 14 5.96 5.35 -8.52
N TRP A 15 4.72 4.85 -8.45
CA TRP A 15 4.33 3.44 -8.42
C TRP A 15 3.06 3.25 -9.24
N ARG A 16 2.99 2.17 -10.03
CA ARG A 16 1.70 1.66 -10.50
C ARG A 16 1.04 0.88 -9.38
N ILE A 17 -0.25 1.14 -9.16
CA ILE A 17 -1.05 0.43 -8.17
C ILE A 17 -2.12 -0.42 -8.85
N ALA A 18 -2.25 -1.66 -8.42
CA ALA A 18 -3.41 -2.50 -8.65
C ALA A 18 -3.99 -2.91 -7.30
N ARG A 19 -5.30 -2.77 -7.12
CA ARG A 19 -5.98 -3.10 -5.86
C ARG A 19 -7.24 -3.90 -6.13
N SER A 20 -7.47 -4.91 -5.30
CA SER A 20 -8.73 -5.66 -5.27
C SER A 20 -9.41 -5.52 -3.93
N VAL A 21 -10.74 -5.48 -3.95
CA VAL A 21 -11.63 -5.53 -2.78
C VAL A 21 -12.52 -6.75 -2.96
N SER A 22 -12.36 -7.76 -2.12
CA SER A 22 -12.98 -9.08 -2.30
C SER A 22 -14.48 -9.01 -2.62
N GLY A 23 -14.84 -9.45 -3.82
CA GLY A 23 -16.22 -9.52 -4.31
C GLY A 23 -16.89 -8.16 -4.57
N GLN A 24 -16.18 -7.05 -4.46
CA GLN A 24 -16.76 -5.70 -4.48
C GLN A 24 -16.22 -4.83 -5.61
N ALA A 25 -14.88 -4.74 -5.75
CA ALA A 25 -14.28 -3.81 -6.69
C ALA A 25 -12.85 -4.20 -7.07
N ALA A 26 -12.40 -3.72 -8.23
CA ALA A 26 -11.01 -3.69 -8.64
C ALA A 26 -10.61 -2.26 -8.98
N MET A 27 -9.38 -1.87 -8.69
CA MET A 27 -8.86 -0.53 -8.87
C MET A 27 -7.49 -0.59 -9.52
N THR A 28 -7.20 0.33 -10.44
CA THR A 28 -5.85 0.52 -11.01
C THR A 28 -5.53 2.00 -11.08
N GLY A 29 -4.26 2.36 -10.97
CA GLY A 29 -3.87 3.76 -10.95
C GLY A 29 -2.38 3.99 -10.76
N LEU A 30 -2.05 5.21 -10.36
CA LEU A 30 -0.72 5.64 -9.98
C LEU A 30 -0.72 6.13 -8.54
N ALA A 31 0.36 5.83 -7.84
CA ALA A 31 0.65 6.36 -6.51
C ALA A 31 2.02 7.03 -6.50
N THR A 32 2.16 8.09 -5.71
CA THR A 32 3.42 8.81 -5.56
C THR A 32 3.69 9.05 -4.09
N PHE A 33 4.92 8.74 -3.67
CA PHE A 33 5.46 9.16 -2.38
C PHE A 33 6.42 10.33 -2.62
N THR A 34 6.11 11.49 -2.05
CA THR A 34 6.98 12.68 -2.09
C THR A 34 7.47 13.04 -0.71
N PRO A 35 8.76 13.43 -0.53
CA PRO A 35 9.27 13.90 0.75
C PRO A 35 8.43 15.05 1.32
N ALA A 36 8.10 14.95 2.60
CA ALA A 36 7.41 15.97 3.37
C ALA A 36 8.32 16.46 4.52
N ARG A 37 7.80 17.34 5.37
CA ARG A 37 8.58 17.88 6.51
C ARG A 37 8.89 16.78 7.52
N GLY A 38 10.08 16.84 8.12
CA GLY A 38 10.45 15.99 9.25
C GLY A 38 10.83 14.55 8.88
N GLY A 39 11.07 14.24 7.61
CA GLY A 39 11.36 12.87 7.16
C GLY A 39 10.13 12.05 6.80
N ASP A 40 8.93 12.62 6.95
CA ASP A 40 7.68 11.99 6.52
C ASP A 40 7.60 11.92 4.98
N LEU A 41 6.76 11.04 4.45
CA LEU A 41 6.37 10.99 3.04
C LEU A 41 4.90 11.39 2.89
N HIS A 42 4.60 12.26 1.94
CA HIS A 42 3.23 12.49 1.48
C HIS A 42 2.91 11.49 0.38
N TYR A 43 1.92 10.65 0.64
CA TYR A 43 1.39 9.68 -0.29
C TYR A 43 0.16 10.25 -0.99
N ARG A 44 0.10 10.10 -2.32
CA ARG A 44 -1.11 10.38 -3.10
C ARG A 44 -1.31 9.29 -4.14
N GLU A 45 -2.54 8.81 -4.28
CA GLU A 45 -2.95 7.90 -5.35
C GLU A 45 -4.13 8.46 -6.12
N HIS A 46 -4.21 8.10 -7.39
CA HIS A 46 -5.37 8.34 -8.23
C HIS A 46 -5.50 7.23 -9.28
N GLY A 47 -6.72 7.02 -9.77
CA GLY A 47 -6.97 6.04 -10.82
C GLY A 47 -8.44 5.73 -11.00
N GLN A 48 -8.72 4.55 -11.56
CA GLN A 48 -10.07 4.08 -11.81
C GLN A 48 -10.43 2.89 -10.94
N MET A 49 -11.66 2.89 -10.44
CA MET A 49 -12.28 1.81 -9.70
C MET A 49 -13.46 1.26 -10.51
N VAL A 50 -13.49 -0.06 -10.71
CA VAL A 50 -14.60 -0.78 -11.32
C VAL A 50 -15.28 -1.61 -10.24
N LEU A 51 -16.57 -1.36 -10.02
CA LEU A 51 -17.41 -2.16 -9.11
C LEU A 51 -17.77 -3.51 -9.74
N ALA A 52 -18.16 -4.48 -8.92
CA ALA A 52 -18.63 -5.79 -9.39
C ALA A 52 -19.80 -5.71 -10.39
N GLY A 53 -20.60 -4.63 -10.32
CA GLY A 53 -21.68 -4.34 -11.27
C GLY A 53 -21.23 -3.71 -12.59
N GLY A 54 -19.91 -3.54 -12.83
CA GLY A 54 -19.33 -2.99 -14.05
C GLY A 54 -19.25 -1.46 -14.11
N GLN A 55 -19.87 -0.75 -13.17
CA GLN A 55 -19.77 0.70 -13.09
C GLN A 55 -18.35 1.14 -12.71
N SER A 56 -17.83 2.15 -13.42
CA SER A 56 -16.51 2.73 -13.18
C SER A 56 -16.61 4.13 -12.56
N TYR A 57 -15.65 4.47 -11.71
CA TYR A 57 -15.48 5.78 -11.07
C TYR A 57 -14.00 6.13 -10.94
N ASP A 58 -13.67 7.40 -11.07
CA ASP A 58 -12.34 7.88 -10.67
C ASP A 58 -12.24 7.93 -9.14
N PHE A 59 -11.05 7.63 -8.62
CA PHE A 59 -10.76 7.76 -7.20
C PHE A 59 -9.46 8.52 -6.97
N THR A 60 -9.38 9.15 -5.80
CA THR A 60 -8.15 9.74 -5.27
C THR A 60 -8.08 9.48 -3.77
N ARG A 61 -6.87 9.35 -3.24
CA ARG A 61 -6.62 9.24 -1.80
C ARG A 61 -5.25 9.80 -1.47
N SER A 62 -5.13 10.42 -0.29
CA SER A 62 -3.85 10.90 0.23
C SER A 62 -3.68 10.58 1.71
N TYR A 63 -2.42 10.37 2.10
CA TYR A 63 -1.99 10.03 3.45
C TYR A 63 -0.61 10.63 3.73
N PHE A 64 -0.27 10.78 5.01
CA PHE A 64 1.12 10.97 5.42
C PHE A 64 1.66 9.68 6.02
N TYR A 65 2.89 9.33 5.64
CA TYR A 65 3.65 8.21 6.16
C TYR A 65 4.76 8.78 7.03
N ARG A 66 4.70 8.50 8.33
CA ARG A 66 5.72 8.87 9.29
C ARG A 66 6.52 7.64 9.68
N PHE A 67 7.82 7.80 9.82
CA PHE A 67 8.71 6.71 10.14
C PHE A 67 9.41 6.95 11.47
N GLY A 68 9.85 5.86 12.07
CA GLY A 68 10.77 5.87 13.19
C GLY A 68 11.51 4.54 13.26
N ALA A 69 12.35 4.38 14.29
CA ALA A 69 13.15 3.19 14.47
C ALA A 69 12.28 1.93 14.67
N GLY A 70 12.12 1.15 13.59
CA GLY A 70 11.38 -0.12 13.59
C GLY A 70 9.86 0.02 13.45
N TRP A 71 9.34 1.19 13.07
CA TRP A 71 7.90 1.38 12.92
C TRP A 71 7.55 2.43 11.86
N MET A 72 6.29 2.41 11.44
CA MET A 72 5.70 3.38 10.52
C MET A 72 4.27 3.71 10.95
N GLU A 73 3.88 4.97 10.84
CA GLU A 73 2.52 5.45 11.04
C GLU A 73 1.94 5.95 9.71
N VAL A 74 0.69 5.60 9.45
CA VAL A 74 -0.08 6.15 8.34
C VAL A 74 -1.14 7.07 8.94
N LEU A 75 -1.14 8.33 8.49
CA LEU A 75 -2.05 9.37 8.95
C LEU A 75 -2.95 9.82 7.81
N PHE A 76 -4.20 10.12 8.11
CA PHE A 76 -5.09 10.79 7.17
C PHE A 76 -4.53 12.18 6.82
N ASP A 77 -4.57 12.51 5.52
CA ASP A 77 -4.24 13.84 5.02
C ASP A 77 -5.40 14.82 5.28
N GLU A 78 -5.63 15.08 6.57
CA GLU A 78 -6.63 16.01 7.11
C GLU A 78 -5.96 16.94 8.13
N MET A 79 -6.60 18.07 8.46
CA MET A 79 -6.07 19.04 9.40
C MET A 79 -7.05 19.23 10.57
N PRO A 80 -6.68 18.85 11.81
CA PRO A 80 -5.41 18.25 12.22
C PRO A 80 -5.25 16.79 11.76
N PRO A 81 -4.01 16.29 11.58
CA PRO A 81 -3.78 14.92 11.11
C PRO A 81 -4.26 13.91 12.15
N ARG A 82 -4.99 12.90 11.69
CA ARG A 82 -5.47 11.80 12.52
C ARG A 82 -4.77 10.51 12.14
N LEU A 83 -4.33 9.76 13.15
CA LEU A 83 -3.72 8.45 12.96
C LEU A 83 -4.75 7.49 12.30
N PHE A 84 -4.35 6.85 11.21
CA PHE A 84 -5.11 5.75 10.64
C PHE A 84 -4.69 4.43 11.27
N HIS A 85 -3.40 4.09 11.18
CA HIS A 85 -2.82 2.98 11.92
C HIS A 85 -1.32 3.15 12.10
N ARG A 86 -0.79 2.40 13.06
CA ARG A 86 0.64 2.20 13.28
C ARG A 86 1.00 0.77 12.89
N VAL A 87 2.18 0.60 12.30
CA VAL A 87 2.72 -0.66 11.80
C VAL A 87 4.09 -0.85 12.42
N GLU A 88 4.28 -1.96 13.12
CA GLU A 88 5.60 -2.36 13.61
C GLU A 88 6.33 -3.11 12.48
N LEU A 89 7.57 -2.71 12.19
CA LEU A 89 8.35 -3.19 11.05
C LEU A 89 9.46 -4.13 11.52
N THR A 90 9.59 -5.26 10.85
CA THR A 90 10.65 -6.24 11.08
C THR A 90 11.26 -6.71 9.75
N ARG A 91 12.45 -7.32 9.84
CA ARG A 91 13.11 -7.91 8.68
C ARG A 91 12.65 -9.35 8.47
N ASP A 92 12.40 -9.69 7.21
CA ASP A 92 12.14 -11.05 6.75
C ASP A 92 13.03 -11.31 5.52
N GLY A 93 14.23 -11.85 5.77
CA GLY A 93 15.26 -12.02 4.73
C GLY A 93 15.68 -10.68 4.10
N ALA A 94 15.46 -10.56 2.79
CA ALA A 94 15.73 -9.33 2.04
C ALA A 94 14.61 -8.28 2.15
N SER A 95 13.44 -8.67 2.67
CA SER A 95 12.25 -7.85 2.71
C SER A 95 12.06 -7.20 4.08
N ILE A 96 11.30 -6.12 4.12
CA ILE A 96 10.77 -5.56 5.36
C ILE A 96 9.28 -5.90 5.41
N VAL A 97 8.81 -6.42 6.53
CA VAL A 97 7.41 -6.77 6.75
C VAL A 97 6.89 -6.02 7.96
N GLY A 98 5.58 -5.80 8.02
CA GLY A 98 4.98 -5.23 9.21
C GLY A 98 3.49 -5.49 9.32
N GLU A 99 3.02 -5.49 10.56
CA GLU A 99 1.60 -5.62 10.86
C GLU A 99 1.12 -4.41 11.67
N GLY A 100 -0.07 -3.93 11.36
CA GLY A 100 -0.75 -2.87 12.07
C GLY A 100 -2.18 -3.26 12.41
N TRP A 101 -2.65 -2.86 13.57
CA TRP A 101 -3.98 -3.22 14.07
C TRP A 101 -4.77 -1.97 14.44
N HIS A 102 -6.03 -1.90 14.01
CA HIS A 102 -6.96 -0.89 14.47
C HIS A 102 -8.24 -1.56 14.97
N ASN A 103 -8.49 -1.44 16.27
CA ASN A 103 -9.67 -1.99 16.92
C ASN A 103 -10.80 -0.95 16.90
N CYS A 104 -11.66 -1.03 15.88
CA CYS A 104 -12.90 -0.26 15.82
C CYS A 104 -14.08 -1.20 16.02
N GLN A 105 -14.38 -1.55 17.28
CA GLN A 105 -15.45 -2.49 17.59
C GLN A 105 -16.78 -2.09 16.90
N PRO A 106 -17.52 -3.05 16.33
CA PRO A 106 -17.31 -4.50 16.41
C PRO A 106 -16.37 -5.10 15.33
N ASP A 107 -15.76 -4.28 14.48
CA ASP A 107 -14.91 -4.73 13.37
C ASP A 107 -13.42 -4.67 13.77
N THR A 108 -12.64 -5.65 13.33
CA THR A 108 -11.18 -5.71 13.49
C THR A 108 -10.53 -5.37 12.15
N TYR A 109 -9.61 -4.42 12.15
CA TYR A 109 -8.83 -4.04 10.98
C TYR A 109 -7.39 -4.48 11.19
N ALA A 110 -6.95 -5.49 10.44
CA ALA A 110 -5.58 -5.96 10.42
C ALA A 110 -4.92 -5.55 9.11
N SER A 111 -3.82 -4.82 9.18
CA SER A 111 -3.04 -4.37 8.03
C SER A 111 -1.72 -5.12 7.99
N ARG A 112 -1.33 -5.58 6.80
CA ARG A 112 -0.04 -6.22 6.55
C ARG A 112 0.66 -5.49 5.43
N TYR A 113 1.94 -5.23 5.65
CA TYR A 113 2.83 -4.60 4.69
C TYR A 113 3.97 -5.55 4.39
N ARG A 114 4.34 -5.64 3.11
CA ARG A 114 5.56 -6.30 2.66
C ARG A 114 6.26 -5.42 1.65
N PHE A 115 7.47 -5.00 1.98
CA PHE A 115 8.32 -4.15 1.17
C PHE A 115 9.42 -5.01 0.53
N ASP A 116 9.22 -5.37 -0.74
CA ASP A 116 10.19 -6.06 -1.60
C ASP A 116 10.90 -5.01 -2.48
N LEU A 117 11.49 -4.03 -1.81
CA LEU A 117 12.04 -2.81 -2.41
C LEU A 117 13.39 -3.06 -3.09
N PRO A 118 13.76 -2.24 -4.09
CA PRO A 118 13.09 -1.02 -4.56
C PRO A 118 11.99 -1.25 -5.62
N ASP A 119 11.73 -2.50 -5.98
CA ASP A 119 10.95 -2.83 -7.19
C ASP A 119 9.44 -2.93 -6.93
N ALA A 120 9.06 -3.43 -5.75
CA ALA A 120 7.66 -3.65 -5.41
C ALA A 120 7.40 -3.56 -3.90
N PHE A 121 6.13 -3.37 -3.56
CA PHE A 121 5.62 -3.63 -2.23
C PHE A 121 4.12 -3.96 -2.29
N SER A 122 3.60 -4.54 -1.21
CA SER A 122 2.17 -4.86 -1.09
C SER A 122 1.61 -4.44 0.25
N ILE A 123 0.32 -4.11 0.24
CA ILE A 123 -0.48 -3.76 1.41
C ILE A 123 -1.76 -4.58 1.39
N ALA A 124 -2.05 -5.26 2.49
CA ALA A 124 -3.28 -6.00 2.68
C ALA A 124 -4.01 -5.52 3.92
N HIS A 125 -5.25 -5.05 3.78
CA HIS A 125 -6.15 -4.74 4.89
C HIS A 125 -7.24 -5.79 4.97
N ARG A 126 -7.25 -6.57 6.03
CA ARG A 126 -8.34 -7.49 6.37
C ARG A 126 -9.29 -6.81 7.34
N VAL A 127 -10.56 -6.80 6.99
CA VAL A 127 -11.63 -6.31 7.85
C VAL A 127 -12.49 -7.49 8.23
N ASP A 128 -12.50 -7.84 9.52
CA ASP A 128 -13.30 -8.93 10.07
C ASP A 128 -14.23 -8.43 11.16
N GLY A 129 -15.52 -8.66 11.00
CA GLY A 129 -16.55 -8.33 11.98
C GLY A 129 -17.84 -9.13 11.73
N PRO A 130 -18.84 -9.02 12.61
CA PRO A 130 -20.03 -9.89 12.57
C PRO A 130 -20.84 -9.83 11.28
N ARG A 131 -20.69 -8.76 10.50
CA ARG A 131 -21.43 -8.50 9.25
C ARG A 131 -20.53 -8.25 8.04
N LYS A 132 -19.21 -8.25 8.21
CA LYS A 132 -18.25 -7.86 7.18
C LYS A 132 -17.02 -8.75 7.31
N SER A 133 -16.69 -9.46 6.25
CA SER A 133 -15.38 -10.11 6.10
C SER A 133 -14.92 -9.87 4.68
N TYR A 134 -13.93 -8.99 4.51
CA TYR A 134 -13.36 -8.70 3.20
C TYR A 134 -11.88 -8.32 3.30
N LEU A 135 -11.17 -8.55 2.20
CA LEU A 135 -9.78 -8.20 2.03
C LEU A 135 -9.67 -7.08 1.00
N ILE A 136 -8.91 -6.05 1.35
CA ILE A 136 -8.37 -5.07 0.40
C ILE A 136 -6.90 -5.44 0.20
N ALA A 137 -6.52 -5.86 -1.00
CA ALA A 137 -5.13 -6.15 -1.35
C ALA A 137 -4.66 -5.16 -2.41
N SER A 138 -3.56 -4.48 -2.15
CA SER A 138 -2.92 -3.51 -3.05
C SER A 138 -1.51 -3.97 -3.36
N GLU A 139 -1.16 -4.00 -4.64
CA GLU A 139 0.17 -4.28 -5.16
C GLU A 139 0.71 -3.03 -5.84
N PHE A 140 1.98 -2.73 -5.54
CA PHE A 140 2.69 -1.58 -6.06
C PHE A 140 3.93 -2.05 -6.78
N VAL A 141 4.12 -1.58 -8.01
CA VAL A 141 5.31 -1.89 -8.82
C VAL A 141 5.86 -0.62 -9.43
N ARG A 142 7.18 -0.55 -9.60
CA ARG A 142 7.81 0.58 -10.30
C ARG A 142 7.26 0.70 -11.73
N PRO A 143 6.95 1.93 -12.22
CA PRO A 143 6.46 2.13 -13.58
C PRO A 143 7.41 1.60 -14.68
N ASP A 144 8.70 1.48 -14.38
CA ASP A 144 9.71 0.99 -15.33
C ASP A 144 10.09 -0.49 -15.13
N ALA A 145 9.42 -1.21 -14.22
CA ALA A 145 9.58 -2.65 -14.10
C ALA A 145 9.08 -3.30 -15.40
N LYS A 146 10.02 -3.58 -16.31
CA LYS A 146 9.73 -4.20 -17.61
C LYS A 146 8.90 -5.45 -17.37
N VAL A 147 7.69 -5.47 -17.92
CA VAL A 147 6.87 -6.68 -18.06
C VAL A 147 7.78 -7.73 -18.68
N ARG A 148 8.17 -8.76 -17.91
CA ARG A 148 8.80 -9.95 -18.47
C ARG A 148 7.74 -10.61 -19.35
N HIS A 149 7.75 -10.26 -20.64
CA HIS A 149 7.11 -11.09 -21.64
C HIS A 149 7.94 -12.36 -21.72
N ASP A 150 7.53 -13.39 -20.97
CA ASP A 150 7.91 -14.75 -21.28
C ASP A 150 7.28 -15.08 -22.63
N ARG A 151 8.03 -14.81 -23.70
CA ARG A 151 7.78 -15.44 -24.99
C ARG A 151 8.11 -16.91 -24.83
N HIS A 152 7.10 -17.69 -24.52
CA HIS A 152 7.07 -19.11 -24.75
C HIS A 152 7.37 -19.34 -26.24
N SER A 153 8.61 -19.69 -26.55
CA SER A 153 9.00 -20.13 -27.89
C SER A 153 8.51 -21.56 -28.05
N MET A 154 7.27 -21.70 -28.52
CA MET A 154 6.84 -22.86 -29.29
C MET A 154 7.16 -22.58 -30.76
N GLN A 155 8.16 -23.31 -31.29
CA GLN A 155 8.42 -23.65 -32.70
C GLN A 155 9.88 -24.12 -32.77
N GLY A 156 10.24 -25.27 -33.34
CA GLY A 156 9.51 -26.29 -34.07
C GLY A 156 10.46 -27.44 -34.40
#